data_AF-A0A9C7Z7V4-F1
#
_entry.id   AF-A0A9C7Z7V4-F1
#
_cell.length_a   1.000
_cell.length_b   1.000
_cell.length_c   1.000
_cell.angle_alpha   90.00
_cell.angle_beta   90.00
_cell.angle_gamma   90.00
#
_symmetry.space_group_name_H-M   'P 1'
#
loop_
_entity.id
_entity.type
_entity.pdbx_description
1 polymer ?
#
loop_
_entity_poly.entity_id
_entity_poly.type
_entity_poly.pdbx_seq_one_letter_code
_entity_poly.pdbx_strand_id
1 'polypeptide(L)'
;MKHYGVVVIGAGHAGCEAAYASARLGVKTALVTVNLSEIGKMPCNPAIGGPGKSQIVREIDALGGMMGRITDQSMLNIRLLNTSKGRAMQVRRAQADRDAYKLHWKKTLEHTDGLDLIEGMVEELRISDHCVSAVRLREGLEIVARAVIIAAGTFLNGEVLIGNLVYPAGRTGEPPSIGLANSLRKLGLRMSRLKTGTTPRVNKRSIDTSVLERQHTSDVPLGFSVWREQRVLADDFPVYVSCTNEETHAVIRNNLSLTPNFNGLITSEGPR
;
A
#
# COMPACT_ATOMS: atom_id res chain seq x y z
N MET A 1 19.08 2.37 25.87
CA MET A 1 17.92 2.70 24.99
C MET A 1 18.47 3.22 23.66
N LYS A 2 17.94 2.77 22.51
CA LYS A 2 18.30 3.38 21.22
C LYS A 2 17.51 4.68 21.04
N HIS A 3 18.19 5.73 20.62
CA HIS A 3 17.62 7.05 20.34
C HIS A 3 17.58 7.29 18.83
N TYR A 4 16.44 7.75 18.33
CA TYR A 4 16.23 8.11 16.93
C TYR A 4 15.73 9.55 16.81
N GLY A 5 16.06 10.20 15.70
CA GLY A 5 15.43 11.46 15.33
C GLY A 5 13.98 11.24 14.91
N VAL A 6 13.75 10.23 14.08
CA VAL A 6 12.42 9.86 13.57
C VAL A 6 12.15 8.38 13.80
N VAL A 7 10.93 8.07 14.26
CA VAL A 7 10.39 6.71 14.21
C VAL A 7 9.19 6.68 13.25
N VAL A 8 9.24 5.81 12.26
CA VAL A 8 8.14 5.57 11.31
C VAL A 8 7.42 4.29 11.73
N ILE A 9 6.10 4.37 11.90
CA ILE A 9 5.25 3.25 12.30
C ILE A 9 4.49 2.74 11.07
N GLY A 10 4.83 1.52 10.64
CA GLY A 10 4.21 0.81 9.53
C GLY A 10 5.02 0.89 8.25
N ALA A 11 5.37 -0.26 7.67
CA ALA A 11 6.14 -0.37 6.44
C ALA A 11 5.26 -0.52 5.18
N GLY A 12 4.13 0.21 5.13
CA GLY A 12 3.35 0.36 3.89
C GLY A 12 4.02 1.36 2.93
N HIS A 13 3.38 1.63 1.78
CA HIS A 13 3.93 2.56 0.77
C HIS A 13 4.36 3.92 1.35
N ALA A 14 3.50 4.54 2.18
CA ALA A 14 3.81 5.82 2.81
C ALA A 14 4.97 5.72 3.81
N GLY A 15 5.02 4.65 4.62
CA GLY A 15 6.08 4.46 5.60
C GLY A 15 7.43 4.13 4.98
N CYS A 16 7.44 3.41 3.85
CA CYS A 16 8.66 3.13 3.10
C CYS A 16 9.29 4.42 2.58
N GLU A 17 8.50 5.29 1.93
CA GLU A 17 8.98 6.60 1.47
C GLU A 17 9.41 7.51 2.63
N ALA A 18 8.61 7.57 3.71
CA ALA A 18 8.93 8.41 4.87
C ALA A 18 10.24 7.98 5.55
N ALA A 19 10.44 6.68 5.75
CA ALA A 19 11.65 6.14 6.37
C ALA A 19 12.87 6.37 5.49
N TYR A 20 12.75 6.09 4.19
CA TYR A 20 13.81 6.34 3.22
C TYR A 20 14.18 7.82 3.15
N ALA A 21 13.19 8.71 3.00
CA ALA A 21 13.42 10.15 2.91
C ALA A 21 14.09 10.72 4.18
N SER A 22 13.61 10.34 5.38
CA SER A 22 14.18 10.79 6.64
C SER A 22 15.64 10.37 6.80
N ALA A 23 15.95 9.10 6.49
CA ALA A 23 17.31 8.58 6.56
C ALA A 23 18.24 9.25 5.53
N ARG A 24 17.76 9.47 4.30
CA ARG A 24 18.50 10.18 3.24
C ARG A 24 18.80 11.65 3.57
N LEU A 25 18.02 12.27 4.44
CA LEU A 25 18.28 13.61 4.99
C LEU A 25 19.27 13.60 6.17
N GLY A 26 19.88 12.45 6.48
CA GLY A 26 20.88 12.30 7.54
C GLY A 26 20.28 12.13 8.94
N VAL A 27 18.96 11.94 9.05
CA VAL A 27 18.29 11.71 10.34
C VAL A 27 18.33 10.23 10.68
N LYS A 28 18.87 9.89 11.85
CA LYS A 28 18.83 8.52 12.37
C LYS A 28 17.38 8.08 12.54
N THR A 29 16.95 7.12 11.73
CA THR A 29 15.54 6.73 11.58
C THR A 29 15.34 5.27 11.98
N ALA A 30 14.22 4.97 12.64
CA ALA A 30 13.75 3.58 12.78
C ALA A 30 12.43 3.40 12.03
N LEU A 31 12.28 2.32 11.28
CA LEU A 31 11.01 1.88 10.72
C LEU A 31 10.54 0.64 11.49
N VAL A 32 9.43 0.79 12.22
CA VAL A 32 8.81 -0.29 12.99
C VAL A 32 7.66 -0.89 12.20
N THR A 33 7.62 -2.20 12.03
CA THR A 33 6.53 -2.88 11.33
C THR A 33 6.23 -4.25 11.93
N VAL A 34 4.98 -4.69 11.82
CA VAL A 34 4.54 -5.98 12.38
C VAL A 34 5.14 -7.20 11.69
N ASN A 35 5.61 -7.04 10.44
CA ASN A 35 6.20 -8.11 9.66
C ASN A 35 7.17 -7.55 8.61
N LEU A 36 8.47 -7.80 8.80
CA LEU A 36 9.55 -7.35 7.90
C LEU A 36 9.54 -8.05 6.54
N SER A 37 8.82 -9.15 6.39
CA SER A 37 8.61 -9.84 5.12
C SER A 37 7.50 -9.22 4.29
N GLU A 38 6.76 -8.23 4.83
CA GLU A 38 5.60 -7.58 4.18
C GLU A 38 5.79 -6.08 3.91
N ILE A 39 7.05 -5.62 3.97
CA ILE A 39 7.47 -4.25 3.62
C ILE A 39 7.08 -3.92 2.18
N GLY A 40 6.32 -2.85 1.97
CA GLY A 40 5.93 -2.42 0.62
C GLY A 40 4.94 -3.36 -0.08
N LYS A 41 4.30 -4.30 0.64
CA LYS A 41 3.29 -5.20 0.09
C LYS A 41 2.17 -4.42 -0.62
N MET A 42 1.76 -4.91 -1.79
CA MET A 42 0.58 -4.43 -2.54
C MET A 42 -0.67 -5.27 -2.19
N PRO A 43 -1.50 -4.85 -1.23
CA PRO A 43 -2.63 -5.69 -0.77
C PRO A 43 -3.79 -5.75 -1.78
N CYS A 44 -3.98 -4.71 -2.59
CA CYS A 44 -5.16 -4.54 -3.44
C CYS A 44 -4.86 -4.86 -4.91
N ASN A 45 -4.56 -3.87 -5.76
CA ASN A 45 -4.28 -4.07 -7.18
C ASN A 45 -2.76 -4.23 -7.40
N PRO A 46 -2.27 -5.18 -8.22
CA PRO A 46 -0.84 -5.30 -8.55
C PRO A 46 -0.43 -4.25 -9.59
N ALA A 47 -0.75 -2.97 -9.38
CA ALA A 47 -0.49 -1.93 -10.36
C ALA A 47 -0.14 -0.57 -9.72
N ILE A 48 0.71 0.18 -10.42
CA ILE A 48 1.10 1.55 -10.08
C ILE A 48 0.74 2.50 -11.23
N GLY A 49 0.34 3.72 -10.89
CA GLY A 49 -0.10 4.73 -11.84
C GLY A 49 -1.57 4.62 -12.25
N GLY A 50 -1.87 5.08 -13.47
CA GLY A 50 -3.22 5.38 -13.93
C GLY A 50 -3.62 6.85 -13.69
N PRO A 51 -4.87 7.24 -14.02
CA PRO A 51 -5.34 8.61 -13.86
C PRO A 51 -5.14 9.15 -12.44
N GLY A 52 -4.56 10.35 -12.33
CA GLY A 52 -4.18 11.01 -11.07
C GLY A 52 -2.97 10.41 -10.37
N LYS A 53 -2.84 9.07 -10.39
CA LYS A 53 -1.74 8.36 -9.71
C LYS A 53 -0.42 8.43 -10.48
N SER A 54 -0.47 8.44 -11.82
CA SER A 54 0.74 8.43 -12.64
C SER A 54 1.61 9.66 -12.40
N GLN A 55 1.00 10.83 -12.29
CA GLN A 55 1.68 12.10 -12.06
C GLN A 55 2.32 12.09 -10.67
N ILE A 56 1.55 11.73 -9.64
CA ILE A 56 2.04 11.63 -8.26
C ILE A 56 3.26 10.70 -8.15
N VAL A 57 3.25 9.54 -8.81
CA VAL A 57 4.40 8.63 -8.79
C VAL A 57 5.64 9.27 -9.39
N ARG A 58 5.49 10.04 -10.48
CA ARG A 58 6.61 10.75 -11.11
C ARG A 58 7.06 11.95 -10.29
N GLU A 59 6.15 12.64 -9.61
CA GLU A 59 6.46 13.72 -8.67
C GLU A 59 7.25 13.20 -7.47
N ILE A 60 6.83 12.07 -6.87
CA ILE A 60 7.58 11.39 -5.81
C ILE A 60 9.00 11.06 -6.30
N ASP A 61 9.12 10.49 -7.50
CA ASP A 61 10.42 10.15 -8.06
C ASP A 61 11.30 11.39 -8.33
N ALA A 62 10.72 12.48 -8.85
CA ALA A 62 11.42 13.74 -9.06
C ALA A 62 11.91 14.37 -7.75
N LEU A 63 11.17 14.21 -6.66
CA LEU A 63 11.58 14.62 -5.30
C LEU A 63 12.65 13.69 -4.68
N GLY A 64 13.04 12.62 -5.37
CA GLY A 64 14.06 11.67 -4.91
C GLY A 64 13.49 10.48 -4.13
N GLY A 65 12.17 10.32 -4.10
CA GLY A 65 11.50 9.12 -3.58
C GLY A 65 11.74 7.89 -4.45
N MET A 66 11.35 6.72 -3.94
CA MET A 66 11.73 5.44 -4.54
C MET A 66 10.62 4.76 -5.34
N MET A 67 9.35 5.11 -5.16
CA MET A 67 8.20 4.43 -5.78
C MET A 67 8.33 4.30 -7.30
N GLY A 68 8.80 5.34 -8.00
CA GLY A 68 9.04 5.29 -9.44
C GLY A 68 10.08 4.23 -9.82
N ARG A 69 11.25 4.27 -9.18
CA ARG A 69 12.35 3.31 -9.38
C ARG A 69 11.95 1.88 -9.04
N ILE A 70 11.28 1.67 -7.91
CA ILE A 70 10.83 0.35 -7.48
C ILE A 70 9.80 -0.22 -8.46
N THR A 71 8.89 0.63 -8.95
CA THR A 71 7.94 0.24 -10.00
C THR A 71 8.66 -0.18 -11.27
N ASP A 72 9.62 0.61 -11.75
CA ASP A 72 10.36 0.29 -12.98
C ASP A 72 11.17 -1.01 -12.88
N GLN A 73 11.66 -1.35 -11.69
CA GLN A 73 12.38 -2.59 -11.42
C GLN A 73 11.46 -3.81 -11.36
N SER A 74 10.18 -3.64 -11.01
CA SER A 74 9.22 -4.72 -10.77
C SER A 74 8.09 -4.80 -11.79
N MET A 75 8.02 -3.89 -12.77
CA MET A 75 6.96 -3.87 -13.76
C MET A 75 7.08 -5.06 -14.73
N LEU A 76 5.94 -5.72 -14.94
CA LEU A 76 5.76 -6.83 -15.89
C LEU A 76 5.05 -6.38 -17.16
N ASN A 77 4.25 -5.32 -17.07
CA ASN A 77 3.50 -4.74 -18.17
C ASN A 77 3.36 -3.24 -17.90
N ILE A 78 3.53 -2.40 -18.91
CA ILE A 78 3.32 -0.96 -18.79
C ILE A 78 2.64 -0.41 -20.04
N ARG A 79 1.69 0.51 -19.85
CA ARG A 79 0.96 1.16 -20.94
C ARG A 79 0.83 2.66 -20.71
N LEU A 80 0.72 3.38 -21.81
CA LEU A 80 0.22 4.75 -21.84
C LEU A 80 -1.29 4.72 -22.05
N LEU A 81 -2.04 5.36 -21.16
CA LEU A 81 -3.48 5.53 -21.26
C LEU A 81 -3.81 6.93 -21.80
N ASN A 82 -5.04 7.10 -22.30
CA ASN A 82 -5.52 8.35 -22.90
C ASN A 82 -4.68 8.81 -24.10
N THR A 83 -4.17 7.88 -24.92
CA THR A 83 -3.33 8.17 -26.08
C THR A 83 -4.04 8.96 -27.18
N SER A 84 -5.37 8.82 -27.29
CA SER A 84 -6.21 9.64 -28.18
C SER A 84 -6.40 11.08 -27.71
N LYS A 85 -5.97 11.41 -26.48
CA LYS A 85 -6.01 12.76 -25.90
C LYS A 85 -4.61 13.38 -25.93
N GLY A 86 -4.55 14.70 -25.78
CA GLY A 86 -3.28 15.44 -25.73
C GLY A 86 -2.35 14.95 -24.60
N ARG A 87 -1.04 15.20 -24.75
CA ARG A 87 0.02 14.73 -23.83
C ARG A 87 -0.24 15.04 -22.35
N ALA A 88 -0.89 16.18 -22.06
CA ALA A 88 -1.26 16.56 -20.69
C ALA A 88 -2.22 15.55 -20.01
N MET A 89 -3.04 14.84 -20.79
CA MET A 89 -4.01 13.84 -20.29
C MET A 89 -3.44 12.42 -20.27
N GLN A 90 -2.28 12.20 -20.88
CA GLN A 90 -1.67 10.88 -20.99
C GLN A 90 -1.09 10.45 -19.65
N VAL A 91 -1.35 9.20 -19.26
CA VAL A 91 -0.91 8.66 -17.97
C VAL A 91 -0.32 7.28 -18.12
N ARG A 92 0.73 6.99 -17.36
CA ARG A 92 1.36 5.66 -17.34
C ARG A 92 0.63 4.78 -16.34
N ARG A 93 0.45 3.51 -16.67
CA ARG A 93 -0.04 2.49 -15.75
C ARG A 93 0.78 1.22 -15.95
N ALA A 94 1.45 0.77 -14.90
CA ALA A 94 2.20 -0.48 -14.90
C ALA A 94 1.52 -1.51 -14.02
N GLN A 95 1.49 -2.76 -14.49
CA GLN A 95 1.32 -3.93 -13.64
C GLN A 95 2.68 -4.32 -13.08
N ALA A 96 2.73 -4.59 -11.79
CA ALA A 96 3.96 -4.95 -11.09
C ALA A 96 3.87 -6.39 -10.56
N ASP A 97 4.99 -7.08 -10.62
CA ASP A 97 5.19 -8.29 -9.82
C ASP A 97 5.17 -7.88 -8.34
N ARG A 98 4.21 -8.41 -7.58
CA ARG A 98 4.03 -8.06 -6.17
C ARG A 98 5.21 -8.48 -5.31
N ASP A 99 5.78 -9.64 -5.60
CA ASP A 99 6.88 -10.19 -4.81
C ASP A 99 8.18 -9.48 -5.16
N ALA A 100 8.41 -9.18 -6.45
CA ALA A 100 9.55 -8.35 -6.84
C ALA A 100 9.44 -6.93 -6.27
N TYR A 101 8.26 -6.30 -6.32
CA TYR A 101 8.04 -4.96 -5.77
C TYR A 101 8.35 -4.92 -4.26
N LYS A 102 7.86 -5.93 -3.52
CA LYS A 102 8.13 -6.11 -2.09
C LYS A 102 9.62 -6.31 -1.81
N LEU A 103 10.26 -7.19 -2.59
CA LEU A 103 11.68 -7.49 -2.47
C LEU A 103 12.56 -6.26 -2.74
N HIS A 104 12.23 -5.48 -3.77
CA HIS A 104 12.96 -4.26 -4.10
C HIS A 104 12.82 -3.18 -3.03
N TRP A 105 11.63 -3.01 -2.45
CA TRP A 105 11.45 -2.12 -1.29
C TRP A 105 12.27 -2.58 -0.09
N LYS A 106 12.16 -3.86 0.27
CA LYS A 106 12.91 -4.45 1.39
C LYS A 106 14.41 -4.23 1.21
N LYS A 107 14.97 -4.61 0.05
CA LYS A 107 16.38 -4.38 -0.28
C LYS A 107 16.76 -2.91 -0.19
N THR A 108 15.94 -2.01 -0.72
CA THR A 108 16.23 -0.56 -0.69
C THR A 108 16.35 -0.06 0.73
N LEU A 109 15.40 -0.40 1.61
CA LEU A 109 15.42 0.07 2.98
C LEU A 109 16.54 -0.58 3.80
N GLU A 110 16.81 -1.87 3.60
CA GLU A 110 17.91 -2.59 4.27
C GLU A 110 19.30 -2.04 3.92
N HIS A 111 19.45 -1.43 2.75
CA HIS A 111 20.71 -0.81 2.29
C HIS A 111 20.71 0.73 2.43
N THR A 112 19.75 1.30 3.17
CA THR A 112 19.71 2.74 3.41
C THR A 112 20.47 3.07 4.69
N ASP A 113 21.59 3.81 4.56
CA ASP A 113 22.38 4.23 5.71
C ASP A 113 21.55 5.08 6.70
N GLY A 114 21.75 4.81 8.00
CA GLY A 114 21.04 5.53 9.07
C GLY A 114 19.59 5.10 9.29
N LEU A 115 19.13 4.03 8.64
CA LEU A 115 17.80 3.43 8.83
C LEU A 115 17.89 2.06 9.52
N ASP A 116 17.32 1.95 10.73
CA ASP A 116 17.14 0.67 11.41
C ASP A 116 15.73 0.11 11.11
N LEU A 117 15.63 -1.16 10.72
CA LEU A 117 14.36 -1.88 10.55
C LEU A 117 14.07 -2.72 11.79
N ILE A 118 12.87 -2.56 12.35
CA ILE A 118 12.47 -3.22 13.60
C ILE A 118 11.15 -3.95 13.39
N GLU A 119 11.15 -5.26 13.62
CA GLU A 119 9.91 -6.02 13.70
C GLU A 119 9.26 -5.81 15.07
N GLY A 120 8.01 -5.38 15.10
CA GLY A 120 7.28 -5.14 16.33
C GLY A 120 5.94 -4.44 16.11
N MET A 121 5.07 -4.53 17.11
CA MET A 121 3.81 -3.79 17.15
C MET A 121 3.96 -2.61 18.12
N VAL A 122 3.81 -1.39 17.61
CA VAL A 122 3.68 -0.21 18.48
C VAL A 122 2.29 -0.21 19.10
N GLU A 123 2.21 -0.08 20.43
CA GLU A 123 0.94 -0.04 21.17
C GLU A 123 0.69 1.34 21.81
N GLU A 124 1.71 2.17 22.00
CA GLU A 124 1.53 3.46 22.71
C GLU A 124 2.54 4.53 22.25
N LEU A 125 2.06 5.77 22.12
CA LEU A 125 2.90 6.96 22.01
C LEU A 125 3.12 7.56 23.40
N ARG A 126 4.38 7.77 23.77
CA ARG A 126 4.76 8.49 24.99
C ARG A 126 4.83 9.98 24.68
N ILE A 127 4.09 10.76 25.47
CA ILE A 127 4.06 12.23 25.36
C ILE A 127 4.62 12.82 26.66
N SER A 128 5.55 13.77 26.52
CA SER A 128 6.02 14.64 27.61
C SER A 128 5.89 16.08 27.14
N ASP A 129 5.32 16.96 27.95
CA ASP A 129 5.23 18.40 27.66
C ASP A 129 4.64 18.68 26.27
N HIS A 130 3.54 17.99 25.94
CA HIS A 130 2.85 18.04 24.64
C HIS A 130 3.66 17.59 23.42
N CYS A 131 4.87 17.05 23.63
CA CYS A 131 5.75 16.54 22.58
C CYS A 131 5.86 15.02 22.67
N VAL A 132 6.01 14.35 21.52
CA VAL A 132 6.33 12.91 21.52
C VAL A 132 7.74 12.71 22.04
N SER A 133 7.92 11.76 22.95
CA SER A 133 9.21 11.44 23.56
C SER A 133 9.67 10.02 23.20
N ALA A 134 8.74 9.09 23.00
CA ALA A 134 9.03 7.72 22.62
C ALA A 134 7.81 7.01 22.01
N VAL A 135 8.06 5.84 21.43
CA VAL A 135 7.02 4.84 21.14
C VAL A 135 7.28 3.61 22.00
N ARG A 136 6.22 2.96 22.48
CA ARG A 136 6.29 1.71 23.22
C ARG A 136 5.74 0.55 22.39
N LEU A 137 6.55 -0.48 22.26
CA LEU A 137 6.15 -1.73 21.62
C LEU A 137 5.31 -2.59 22.57
N ARG A 138 4.61 -3.57 22.01
CA ARG A 138 3.76 -4.52 22.74
C ARG A 138 4.48 -5.24 23.86
N GLU A 139 5.73 -5.63 23.63
CA GLU A 139 6.57 -6.35 24.58
C GLU A 139 7.08 -5.44 25.71
N GLY A 140 6.75 -4.14 25.65
CA GLY A 140 7.10 -3.14 26.65
C GLY A 140 8.37 -2.36 26.34
N LEU A 141 9.11 -2.72 25.27
CA LEU A 141 10.30 -1.99 24.84
C LEU A 141 9.93 -0.55 24.42
N GLU A 142 10.68 0.42 24.93
CA GLU A 142 10.53 1.82 24.54
C GLU A 142 11.65 2.27 23.58
N ILE A 143 11.25 2.96 22.52
CA ILE A 143 12.14 3.52 21.51
C ILE A 143 11.99 5.04 21.56
N VAL A 144 13.07 5.72 21.96
CA VAL A 144 13.08 7.18 22.10
C VAL A 144 13.13 7.84 20.73
N ALA A 145 12.26 8.81 20.50
CA ALA A 145 12.07 9.49 19.22
C ALA A 145 11.81 10.98 19.42
N ARG A 146 12.39 11.84 18.56
CA ARG A 146 12.06 13.27 18.54
C ARG A 146 10.82 13.58 17.71
N ALA A 147 10.54 12.75 16.72
CA ALA A 147 9.35 12.82 15.88
C ALA A 147 8.87 11.40 15.53
N VAL A 148 7.56 11.27 15.31
CA VAL A 148 6.92 10.00 14.94
C VAL A 148 6.05 10.22 13.71
N ILE A 149 6.22 9.35 12.70
CA ILE A 149 5.38 9.31 11.50
C ILE A 149 4.51 8.06 11.57
N ILE A 150 3.19 8.21 11.49
CA ILE A 150 2.24 7.09 11.56
C ILE A 150 1.75 6.76 10.16
N ALA A 151 2.20 5.62 9.62
CA ALA A 151 1.82 5.08 8.32
C ALA A 151 1.10 3.73 8.48
N ALA A 152 0.11 3.69 9.39
CA ALA A 152 -0.53 2.46 9.86
C ALA A 152 -1.47 1.77 8.84
N GLY A 153 -1.74 2.39 7.68
CA GLY A 153 -2.60 1.79 6.64
C GLY A 153 -3.97 1.36 7.19
N THR A 154 -4.37 0.12 6.89
CA THR A 154 -5.67 -0.46 7.30
C THR A 154 -5.64 -1.11 8.69
N PHE A 155 -4.58 -0.92 9.49
CA PHE A 155 -4.36 -1.69 10.71
C PHE A 155 -5.05 -1.12 11.96
N LEU A 156 -5.23 0.19 12.07
CA LEU A 156 -5.80 0.83 13.27
C LEU A 156 -7.24 0.37 13.51
N ASN A 157 -7.46 -0.45 14.54
CA ASN A 157 -8.75 -1.14 14.78
C ASN A 157 -9.34 -1.75 13.49
N GLY A 158 -8.47 -2.37 12.68
CA GLY A 158 -8.86 -3.00 11.42
C GLY A 158 -9.75 -4.22 11.63
N GLU A 159 -10.73 -4.36 10.74
CA GLU A 159 -11.62 -5.53 10.67
C GLU A 159 -11.75 -5.96 9.22
N VAL A 160 -11.85 -7.27 9.00
CA VAL A 160 -12.19 -7.86 7.70
C VAL A 160 -13.65 -8.28 7.73
N LEU A 161 -14.36 -7.95 6.66
CA LEU A 161 -15.77 -8.28 6.46
C LEU A 161 -15.91 -9.15 5.22
N ILE A 162 -16.50 -10.34 5.36
CA ILE A 162 -16.78 -11.30 4.28
C ILE A 162 -18.20 -11.79 4.45
N GLY A 163 -19.13 -11.22 3.70
CA GLY A 163 -20.56 -11.51 3.87
C GLY A 163 -21.04 -11.16 5.28
N ASN A 164 -21.43 -12.18 6.05
CA ASN A 164 -21.80 -12.04 7.47
C ASN A 164 -20.64 -12.28 8.44
N LEU A 165 -19.48 -12.69 7.95
CA LEU A 165 -18.29 -12.93 8.77
C LEU A 165 -17.55 -11.62 9.02
N VAL A 166 -17.29 -11.31 10.29
CA VAL A 166 -16.47 -10.18 10.72
C VAL A 166 -15.40 -10.69 11.67
N TYR A 167 -14.14 -10.29 11.44
CA TYR A 167 -13.06 -10.62 12.36
C TYR A 167 -11.98 -9.52 12.42
N PRO A 168 -11.31 -9.35 13.57
CA PRO A 168 -10.25 -8.36 13.74
C PRO A 168 -9.02 -8.69 12.88
N ALA A 169 -8.62 -7.77 12.01
CA ALA A 169 -7.48 -7.92 11.13
C ALA A 169 -7.10 -6.59 10.48
N GLY A 170 -5.80 -6.28 10.43
CA GLY A 170 -5.32 -5.13 9.63
C GLY A 170 -5.29 -5.45 8.14
N ARG A 171 -4.88 -6.68 7.82
CA ARG A 171 -4.98 -7.34 6.52
C ARG A 171 -5.23 -8.82 6.77
N THR A 172 -5.70 -9.58 5.79
CA THR A 172 -5.88 -11.03 5.95
C THR A 172 -4.59 -11.69 6.44
N GLY A 173 -4.65 -12.38 7.59
CA GLY A 173 -3.51 -13.03 8.23
C GLY A 173 -2.63 -12.12 9.10
N GLU A 174 -2.93 -10.82 9.21
CA GLU A 174 -2.15 -9.85 9.99
C GLU A 174 -3.03 -9.19 11.07
N PRO A 175 -2.60 -9.20 12.35
CA PRO A 175 -3.41 -8.70 13.45
C PRO A 175 -3.62 -7.18 13.33
N PRO A 176 -4.75 -6.64 13.82
CA PRO A 176 -4.95 -5.20 13.87
C PRO A 176 -4.07 -4.56 14.95
N SER A 177 -3.87 -3.24 14.84
CA SER A 177 -3.22 -2.42 15.85
C SER A 177 -4.29 -1.76 16.73
N ILE A 178 -4.52 -2.34 17.91
CA ILE A 178 -5.57 -1.92 18.84
C ILE A 178 -5.03 -0.89 19.85
N GLY A 179 -3.88 -1.16 20.48
CA GLY A 179 -3.32 -0.25 21.48
C GLY A 179 -2.95 1.09 20.86
N LEU A 180 -2.31 1.12 19.69
CA LEU A 180 -1.98 2.39 19.03
C LEU A 180 -3.24 3.23 18.74
N ALA A 181 -4.31 2.59 18.26
CA ALA A 181 -5.57 3.29 18.01
C ALA A 181 -6.17 3.86 19.32
N ASN A 182 -6.08 3.13 20.43
CA ASN A 182 -6.49 3.62 21.74
C ASN A 182 -5.58 4.74 22.26
N SER A 183 -4.27 4.65 22.03
CA SER A 183 -3.30 5.69 22.37
C SER A 183 -3.62 6.99 21.64
N LEU A 184 -3.89 6.94 20.34
CA LEU A 184 -4.30 8.11 19.55
C LEU A 184 -5.62 8.73 20.05
N ARG A 185 -6.60 7.90 20.44
CA ARG A 185 -7.85 8.38 21.02
C ARG A 185 -7.63 9.09 22.36
N LYS A 186 -6.74 8.58 23.21
CA LYS A 186 -6.38 9.22 24.50
C LYS A 186 -5.71 10.58 24.31
N LEU A 187 -5.05 10.82 23.17
CA LEU A 187 -4.51 12.12 22.80
C LEU A 187 -5.58 13.11 22.29
N GLY A 188 -6.86 12.72 22.28
CA GLY A 188 -7.96 13.58 21.85
C GLY A 188 -8.14 13.69 20.34
N LEU A 189 -7.47 12.83 19.55
CA LEU A 189 -7.66 12.81 18.09
C LEU A 189 -9.04 12.26 17.73
N ARG A 190 -9.72 12.97 16.81
CA ARG A 190 -10.98 12.51 16.23
C ARG A 190 -10.70 11.35 15.28
N MET A 191 -11.37 10.24 15.52
CA MET A 191 -11.19 9.00 14.75
C MET A 191 -12.50 8.63 14.05
N SER A 192 -12.40 8.23 12.79
CA SER A 192 -13.52 7.74 11.98
C SER A 192 -13.15 6.40 11.33
N ARG A 193 -14.15 5.63 10.90
CA ARG A 193 -13.94 4.37 10.18
C ARG A 193 -14.17 4.59 8.69
N LEU A 194 -13.25 4.07 7.88
CA LEU A 194 -13.38 4.00 6.44
C LEU A 194 -13.40 2.53 6.01
N LYS A 195 -14.06 2.24 4.89
CA LYS A 195 -14.11 0.90 4.30
C LYS A 195 -13.55 0.90 2.89
N THR A 196 -12.86 -0.18 2.55
CA THR A 196 -12.38 -0.45 1.19
C THR A 196 -12.53 -1.94 0.90
N GLY A 197 -12.78 -2.28 -0.36
CA GLY A 197 -12.87 -3.67 -0.81
C GLY A 197 -11.67 -4.09 -1.65
N THR A 198 -11.45 -5.39 -1.74
CA THR A 198 -10.57 -6.02 -2.73
C THR A 198 -11.34 -7.12 -3.45
N THR A 199 -10.93 -7.43 -4.67
CA THR A 199 -11.44 -8.59 -5.42
C THR A 199 -10.83 -9.89 -4.90
N PRO A 200 -11.51 -11.04 -5.12
CA PRO A 200 -10.91 -12.36 -4.88
C PRO A 200 -9.67 -12.57 -5.76
N ARG A 201 -8.83 -13.52 -5.37
CA ARG A 201 -7.71 -14.02 -6.19
C ARG A 201 -8.15 -15.31 -6.85
N VAL A 202 -7.91 -15.44 -8.15
CA VAL A 202 -8.34 -16.59 -8.97
C VAL A 202 -7.12 -17.34 -9.51
N ASN A 203 -7.24 -18.65 -9.64
CA ASN A 203 -6.16 -19.48 -10.19
C ASN A 203 -6.11 -19.28 -11.71
N LYS A 204 -4.95 -18.86 -12.25
CA LYS A 204 -4.77 -18.66 -13.70
C LYS A 204 -5.12 -19.92 -14.51
N ARG A 205 -4.87 -21.12 -13.98
CA ARG A 205 -5.13 -22.39 -14.69
C ARG A 205 -6.62 -22.70 -14.87
N SER A 206 -7.49 -22.04 -14.11
CA SER A 206 -8.94 -22.23 -14.22
C SER A 206 -9.62 -21.18 -15.08
N ILE A 207 -8.87 -20.40 -15.87
CA ILE A 207 -9.39 -19.34 -16.72
C ILE A 207 -9.07 -19.67 -18.17
N ASP A 208 -10.10 -19.76 -19.01
CA ASP A 208 -9.93 -19.78 -20.45
C ASP A 208 -9.62 -18.36 -20.94
N THR A 209 -8.38 -18.15 -21.37
CA THR A 209 -7.91 -16.85 -21.87
C THR A 209 -8.02 -16.72 -23.39
N SER A 210 -8.34 -17.80 -24.10
CA SER A 210 -8.46 -17.80 -25.56
C SER A 210 -9.64 -16.96 -26.08
N VAL A 211 -10.67 -16.84 -25.24
CA VAL A 211 -11.91 -16.08 -25.52
C VAL A 211 -11.86 -14.64 -25.01
N LEU A 212 -10.75 -14.21 -24.39
CA LEU A 212 -10.63 -12.89 -23.77
C LEU A 212 -9.80 -11.95 -24.64
N GLU A 213 -10.11 -10.65 -24.57
CA GLU A 213 -9.29 -9.64 -25.22
C GLU A 213 -7.93 -9.54 -24.49
N ARG A 214 -6.85 -9.82 -25.24
CA ARG A 214 -5.47 -9.73 -24.75
C ARG A 214 -4.98 -8.30 -24.85
N GLN A 215 -4.62 -7.72 -23.71
CA GLN A 215 -4.06 -6.39 -23.58
C GLN A 215 -2.52 -6.47 -23.44
N HIS A 216 -1.84 -6.13 -24.53
CA HIS A 216 -0.37 -6.12 -24.65
C HIS A 216 0.28 -5.00 -23.80
N THR A 217 1.56 -5.20 -23.47
CA THR A 217 2.44 -4.14 -22.96
C THR A 217 2.79 -3.13 -24.06
N SER A 218 3.35 -1.97 -23.68
CA SER A 218 3.83 -0.94 -24.60
C SER A 218 5.00 -1.43 -25.46
N ASP A 219 4.93 -1.14 -26.75
CA ASP A 219 5.98 -1.36 -27.76
C ASP A 219 7.04 -0.25 -27.78
N VAL A 220 6.74 0.90 -27.19
CA VAL A 220 7.70 1.99 -26.97
C VAL A 220 8.27 1.96 -25.55
N PRO A 221 9.52 2.43 -25.34
CA PRO A 221 10.12 2.50 -24.01
C PRO A 221 9.28 3.34 -23.06
N LEU A 222 8.91 2.77 -21.91
CA LEU A 222 8.22 3.47 -20.84
C LEU A 222 8.86 3.16 -19.47
N GLY A 223 8.61 4.06 -18.53
CA GLY A 223 9.05 3.98 -17.13
C GLY A 223 8.49 5.17 -16.35
N PHE A 224 8.42 5.05 -15.04
CA PHE A 224 8.01 6.10 -14.13
C PHE A 224 9.18 6.99 -13.73
N SER A 225 10.34 6.40 -13.45
CA SER A 225 11.49 7.14 -12.94
C SER A 225 12.05 8.09 -13.99
N VAL A 226 12.33 9.33 -13.60
CA VAL A 226 13.07 10.30 -14.41
C VAL A 226 14.58 10.08 -14.34
N TRP A 227 15.03 9.26 -13.39
CA TRP A 227 16.45 8.98 -13.13
C TRP A 227 16.93 7.66 -13.74
N ARG A 228 16.06 6.94 -14.46
CA ARG A 228 16.39 5.68 -15.13
C ARG A 228 16.01 5.75 -16.60
N GLU A 229 16.75 5.00 -17.40
CA GLU A 229 16.38 4.78 -18.79
C GLU A 229 15.07 3.99 -18.86
N GLN A 230 14.18 4.46 -19.73
CA GLN A 230 12.94 3.78 -20.05
C GLN A 230 13.24 2.57 -20.93
N ARG A 231 12.44 1.50 -20.81
CA ARG A 231 12.68 0.25 -21.54
C ARG A 231 11.40 -0.31 -22.13
N VAL A 232 11.55 -1.06 -23.21
CA VAL A 232 10.50 -1.95 -23.72
C VAL A 232 10.53 -3.23 -22.89
N LEU A 233 9.37 -3.70 -22.45
CA LEU A 233 9.25 -4.96 -21.71
C LEU A 233 8.92 -6.10 -22.67
N ALA A 234 9.37 -7.32 -22.33
CA ALA A 234 8.86 -8.51 -22.99
C ALA A 234 7.35 -8.64 -22.74
N ASP A 235 6.59 -9.04 -23.76
CA ASP A 235 5.13 -9.13 -23.70
C ASP A 235 4.64 -10.48 -23.12
N ASP A 236 5.36 -11.00 -22.12
CA ASP A 236 5.10 -12.31 -21.49
C ASP A 236 3.95 -12.28 -20.48
N PHE A 237 3.62 -11.09 -19.99
CA PHE A 237 2.62 -10.85 -18.94
C PHE A 237 1.50 -9.93 -19.43
N PRO A 238 0.66 -10.39 -20.38
CA PRO A 238 -0.49 -9.63 -20.82
C PRO A 238 -1.55 -9.50 -19.72
N VAL A 239 -2.36 -8.45 -19.82
CA VAL A 239 -3.61 -8.31 -19.06
C VAL A 239 -4.75 -8.81 -19.94
N TYR A 240 -5.77 -9.45 -19.36
CA TYR A 240 -6.95 -9.86 -20.11
C TYR A 240 -8.15 -9.01 -19.70
N VAL A 241 -8.96 -8.62 -20.69
CA VAL A 241 -10.15 -7.80 -20.48
C VAL A 241 -11.40 -8.67 -20.67
N SER A 242 -12.36 -8.49 -19.76
CA SER A 242 -13.65 -9.15 -19.78
C SER A 242 -14.71 -8.20 -19.21
N CYS A 243 -15.97 -8.57 -19.36
CA CYS A 243 -17.13 -7.79 -18.91
C CYS A 243 -18.12 -8.70 -18.18
N THR A 244 -18.84 -8.11 -17.21
CA THR A 244 -19.97 -8.77 -16.56
C THR A 244 -21.19 -8.78 -17.47
N ASN A 245 -22.12 -9.69 -17.22
CA ASN A 245 -23.39 -9.81 -17.95
C ASN A 245 -24.60 -9.77 -16.99
N GLU A 246 -25.83 -9.80 -17.54
CA GLU A 246 -27.07 -9.76 -16.75
C GLU A 246 -27.20 -10.92 -15.75
N GLU A 247 -26.66 -12.10 -16.09
CA GLU A 247 -26.64 -13.24 -15.17
C GLU A 247 -25.78 -12.94 -13.94
N THR A 248 -24.58 -12.36 -14.15
CA THR A 248 -23.72 -11.88 -13.05
C THR A 248 -24.46 -10.88 -12.16
N HIS A 249 -25.20 -9.96 -12.78
CA HIS A 249 -25.96 -8.94 -12.05
C HIS A 249 -27.12 -9.56 -11.27
N ALA A 250 -27.83 -10.54 -11.84
CA ALA A 250 -28.89 -11.29 -11.17
C ALA A 250 -28.36 -12.03 -9.93
N VAL A 251 -27.21 -12.71 -10.05
CA VAL A 251 -26.54 -13.36 -8.91
C VAL A 251 -26.23 -12.35 -7.80
N ILE A 252 -25.66 -11.18 -8.15
CA ILE A 252 -25.37 -10.13 -7.16
C ILE A 252 -26.67 -9.65 -6.50
N ARG A 253 -27.70 -9.30 -7.29
CA ARG A 253 -28.99 -8.80 -6.80
C ARG A 253 -29.65 -9.77 -5.80
N ASN A 254 -29.66 -11.05 -6.14
CA ASN A 254 -30.25 -12.11 -5.31
C ASN A 254 -29.51 -12.31 -3.98
N ASN A 255 -28.27 -11.84 -3.87
CA ASN A 255 -27.41 -12.03 -2.70
C ASN A 255 -27.04 -10.71 -1.99
N LEU A 256 -27.65 -9.57 -2.36
CA LEU A 256 -27.32 -8.27 -1.77
C LEU A 256 -27.48 -8.27 -0.24
N SER A 257 -28.51 -8.96 0.26
CA SER A 257 -28.78 -9.11 1.69
C SER A 257 -27.66 -9.79 2.49
N LEU A 258 -26.74 -10.49 1.83
CA LEU A 258 -25.58 -11.11 2.46
C LEU A 258 -24.38 -10.17 2.54
N THR A 259 -24.43 -9.01 1.89
CA THR A 259 -23.28 -8.11 1.86
C THR A 259 -23.26 -7.18 3.08
N PRO A 260 -22.08 -6.89 3.65
CA PRO A 260 -21.92 -6.00 4.81
C PRO A 260 -22.62 -4.64 4.68
N ASN A 261 -22.78 -4.14 3.45
CA ASN A 261 -23.40 -2.84 3.19
C ASN A 261 -24.93 -2.85 3.38
N PHE A 262 -25.58 -4.01 3.26
CA PHE A 262 -27.05 -4.12 3.25
C PHE A 262 -27.59 -4.97 4.42
N ASN A 263 -26.73 -5.73 5.12
CA ASN A 263 -27.12 -6.54 6.28
C ASN A 263 -27.00 -5.81 7.63
N GLY A 264 -26.74 -4.51 7.62
CA GLY A 264 -26.62 -3.68 8.84
C GLY A 264 -25.30 -3.83 9.61
N LEU A 265 -24.34 -4.65 9.14
CA LEU A 265 -23.01 -4.75 9.76
C LEU A 265 -22.16 -3.49 9.56
N ILE A 266 -22.52 -2.63 8.61
CA ILE A 266 -21.82 -1.38 8.34
C ILE A 266 -22.71 -0.19 8.69
N THR A 267 -22.26 0.59 9.67
CA THR A 267 -22.82 1.90 10.04
C THR A 267 -22.01 3.08 9.50
N SER A 268 -20.87 2.83 8.84
CA SER A 268 -20.00 3.87 8.27
C SER A 268 -20.27 4.13 6.79
N GLU A 269 -20.36 5.41 6.43
CA GLU A 269 -20.45 5.86 5.04
C GLU A 269 -19.20 5.47 4.24
N GLY A 270 -19.39 5.28 2.93
CA GLY A 270 -18.25 5.15 2.02
C GLY A 270 -17.48 6.48 1.92
N PRO A 271 -16.33 6.52 1.26
CA PRO A 271 -15.60 7.76 1.01
C PRO A 271 -16.31 8.72 0.03
N ARG A 272 -17.56 8.43 -0.35
CA ARG A 272 -18.43 9.20 -1.25
C ARG A 272 -19.84 9.17 -0.72
#